data_AF-A0A918ZIK9-F1
#
_entry.id   AF-A0A918ZIK9-F1
#
_cell.length_a   1.000
_cell.length_b   1.000
_cell.length_c   1.000
_cell.angle_alpha   90.00
_cell.angle_beta   90.00
_cell.angle_gamma   90.00
#
_symmetry.space_group_name_H-M   'P 1'
#
loop_
_entity.id
_entity.type
_entity.pdbx_description
1 polymer ?
#
loop_
_entity_poly.entity_id
_entity_poly.type
_entity_poly.pdbx_seq_one_letter_code
_entity_poly.pdbx_strand_id
1 'polypeptide(L)'
;MTLEYVGNPSSKVVAMPKFLRIITGDAKAFTNGTANANAAWSCTGFEDRQLTDKYPICPEGSSLVRTSKFQSCWDGQNIDSANHRDHVAFADPDTGACPNGFQAIPHVTVIR
;
A
#
# COMPACT_ATOMS: atom_id res chain seq x y z
N MET A 1 10.00 10.05 8.37
CA MET A 1 8.94 9.06 8.09
C MET A 1 7.62 9.78 8.26
N THR A 2 6.83 9.80 7.19
CA THR A 2 5.52 10.43 7.14
C THR A 2 4.47 9.35 6.99
N LEU A 3 3.37 9.46 7.75
CA LEU A 3 2.20 8.62 7.63
C LEU A 3 1.04 9.47 7.13
N GLU A 4 0.46 9.05 6.01
CA GLU A 4 -0.71 9.69 5.43
C GLU A 4 -1.90 8.74 5.50
N TYR A 5 -3.06 9.29 5.85
CA TYR A 5 -4.33 8.58 5.91
C TYR A 5 -5.28 9.24 4.93
N VAL A 6 -5.69 8.50 3.90
CA VAL A 6 -6.63 8.98 2.88
C VAL A 6 -7.92 8.17 2.96
N GLY A 7 -9.05 8.79 2.62
CA GLY A 7 -10.34 8.09 2.50
C GLY A 7 -10.38 7.13 1.31
N ASN A 8 -11.58 6.65 0.99
CA ASN A 8 -11.85 5.84 -0.20
C ASN A 8 -12.61 6.69 -1.24
N PRO A 9 -12.28 6.60 -2.55
CA PRO A 9 -12.92 7.41 -3.58
C PRO A 9 -14.42 7.11 -3.79
N SER A 10 -14.89 5.90 -3.49
CA SER A 10 -16.24 5.42 -3.85
C SER A 10 -17.17 5.26 -2.66
N SER A 11 -16.66 5.21 -1.43
CA SER A 11 -17.44 4.91 -0.24
C SER A 11 -16.85 5.54 1.03
N LYS A 12 -17.67 5.66 2.08
CA LYS A 12 -17.19 6.11 3.39
C LYS A 12 -16.33 5.03 4.03
N VAL A 13 -15.16 5.43 4.52
CA VAL A 13 -14.30 4.52 5.29
C VAL A 13 -14.89 4.26 6.67
N VAL A 14 -14.72 3.02 7.15
CA VAL A 14 -14.91 2.66 8.56
C VAL A 14 -13.58 2.75 9.31
N ALA A 15 -13.64 2.80 10.65
CA ALA A 15 -12.42 2.76 11.45
C ALA A 15 -11.66 1.43 11.24
N MET A 16 -10.33 1.48 11.14
CA MET A 16 -9.53 0.26 11.18
C MET A 16 -9.71 -0.43 12.54
N PRO A 17 -9.97 -1.75 12.58
CA PRO A 17 -10.04 -2.48 13.83
C PRO A 17 -8.69 -2.45 14.55
N LYS A 18 -8.75 -2.49 15.88
CA LYS A 18 -7.54 -2.56 16.70
C LYS A 18 -6.76 -3.83 16.35
N PHE A 19 -5.44 -3.68 16.21
CA PHE A 19 -4.51 -4.77 15.88
C PHE A 19 -4.65 -5.36 14.46
N LEU A 20 -5.26 -4.64 13.52
CA LEU A 20 -5.22 -5.00 12.10
C LEU A 20 -3.76 -5.14 11.62
N ARG A 21 -3.43 -6.27 10.98
CA ARG A 21 -2.08 -6.60 10.51
C ARG A 21 -2.04 -6.65 8.99
N ILE A 22 -1.39 -5.67 8.38
CA ILE A 22 -1.29 -5.57 6.92
C ILE A 22 0.19 -5.55 6.51
N ILE A 23 0.50 -6.26 5.43
CA ILE A 23 1.79 -6.17 4.75
C ILE A 23 1.62 -5.76 3.29
N THR A 24 2.53 -4.91 2.81
CA THR A 24 2.63 -4.53 1.39
C THR A 24 4.06 -4.79 0.90
N GLY A 25 4.17 -5.25 -0.35
CA GLY A 25 5.44 -5.66 -0.95
C GLY A 25 5.82 -7.11 -0.68
N ASP A 26 6.78 -7.62 -1.45
CA ASP A 26 7.36 -8.95 -1.30
C ASP A 26 8.89 -8.87 -1.49
N ALA A 27 9.63 -9.10 -0.41
CA ALA A 27 11.09 -9.06 -0.41
C ALA A 27 11.72 -10.19 -1.25
N LYS A 28 10.95 -11.21 -1.64
CA LYS A 28 11.36 -12.34 -2.47
C LYS A 28 10.62 -12.36 -3.82
N ALA A 29 10.15 -11.20 -4.30
CA ALA A 29 9.42 -11.10 -5.58
C ALA A 29 10.17 -11.70 -6.78
N PHE A 30 11.51 -11.72 -6.77
CA PHE A 30 12.29 -12.41 -7.80
C PHE A 30 11.99 -13.91 -7.88
N THR A 31 11.69 -14.56 -6.75
CA THR A 31 11.34 -15.98 -6.66
C THR A 31 9.82 -16.21 -6.70
N ASN A 32 9.05 -15.37 -6.01
CA ASN A 32 7.61 -15.55 -5.82
C ASN A 32 6.76 -14.96 -6.97
N GLY A 33 7.37 -14.19 -7.87
CA GLY A 33 6.67 -13.40 -8.88
C GLY A 33 6.31 -11.99 -8.38
N THR A 34 5.85 -11.14 -9.31
CA THR A 34 5.67 -9.70 -9.07
C THR A 34 4.30 -9.31 -8.52
N ALA A 35 3.37 -10.26 -8.39
CA ALA A 35 1.99 -9.98 -7.97
C ALA A 35 1.87 -9.23 -6.64
N ASN A 36 2.81 -9.46 -5.71
CA ASN A 36 2.85 -8.78 -4.41
C ASN A 36 4.04 -7.82 -4.27
N ALA A 37 4.78 -7.51 -5.34
CA ALA A 37 6.06 -6.79 -5.23
C ALA A 37 5.93 -5.38 -4.67
N ASN A 38 4.93 -4.61 -5.13
CA ASN A 38 4.54 -3.27 -4.67
C ASN A 38 5.69 -2.34 -4.29
N ALA A 39 6.82 -2.42 -4.98
CA ALA A 39 7.94 -1.54 -4.75
C ALA A 39 7.66 -0.17 -5.38
N ALA A 40 8.01 0.89 -4.67
CA ALA A 40 7.87 2.26 -5.13
C ALA A 40 9.02 3.09 -4.56
N TRP A 41 9.97 3.41 -5.43
CA TRP A 41 11.19 4.15 -5.11
C TRP A 41 11.27 5.44 -5.91
N SER A 42 11.77 6.49 -5.29
CA SER A 42 11.94 7.80 -5.91
C SER A 42 13.08 8.57 -5.23
N CYS A 43 13.21 9.85 -5.52
CA CYS A 43 14.12 10.78 -4.87
C CYS A 43 13.34 12.00 -4.38
N THR A 44 13.82 12.66 -3.33
CA THR A 44 13.16 13.87 -2.79
C THR A 44 13.05 14.94 -3.87
N GLY A 45 11.85 15.47 -4.11
CA GLY A 45 11.56 16.45 -5.18
C GLY A 45 11.26 15.83 -6.55
N PHE A 46 11.21 14.50 -6.65
CA PHE A 46 10.92 13.74 -7.87
C PHE A 46 9.87 12.63 -7.61
N GLU A 47 9.04 12.77 -6.58
CA GLU A 47 8.08 11.76 -6.12
C GLU A 47 6.99 11.42 -7.15
N ASP A 48 6.82 12.25 -8.18
CA ASP A 48 5.99 11.97 -9.36
C ASP A 48 6.53 10.79 -10.19
N ARG A 49 7.84 10.52 -10.11
CA ARG A 49 8.48 9.35 -10.72
C ARG A 49 8.71 8.24 -9.70
N GLN A 50 7.96 7.15 -9.85
CA GLN A 50 8.10 5.95 -9.02
C GLN A 50 8.71 4.80 -9.84
N LEU A 51 9.85 4.26 -9.37
CA LEU A 51 10.45 3.05 -9.89
C LEU A 51 9.95 1.83 -9.11
N THR A 52 9.56 0.77 -9.83
CA THR A 52 8.93 -0.43 -9.25
C THR A 52 9.84 -1.66 -9.23
N ASP A 53 11.01 -1.57 -9.85
CA ASP A 53 11.94 -2.70 -10.00
C ASP A 53 13.40 -2.34 -9.65
N LYS A 54 13.71 -1.06 -9.47
CA LYS A 54 15.08 -0.55 -9.30
C LYS A 54 15.16 0.58 -8.27
N TYR A 55 16.34 0.71 -7.67
CA TYR A 55 16.69 1.89 -6.90
C TYR A 55 17.16 3.02 -7.82
N PRO A 56 16.60 4.24 -7.71
CA PRO A 56 17.09 5.38 -8.45
C PRO A 56 18.46 5.83 -7.94
N ILE A 57 19.28 6.35 -8.84
CA ILE A 57 20.42 7.19 -8.48
C ILE A 57 19.87 8.61 -8.34
N CYS A 58 19.90 9.14 -7.14
CA CYS A 58 19.32 10.44 -6.84
C CYS A 58 20.26 11.59 -7.24
N PRO A 59 19.72 12.70 -7.80
CA PRO A 59 20.50 13.91 -8.03
C PRO A 59 21.22 14.41 -6.77
N GLU A 60 22.34 15.10 -6.97
CA GLU A 60 23.10 15.69 -5.85
C GLU A 60 22.19 16.57 -4.98
N GLY A 61 22.30 16.40 -3.66
CA GLY A 61 21.46 17.11 -2.68
C GLY A 61 20.08 16.51 -2.44
N SER A 62 19.68 15.46 -3.16
CA SER A 62 18.42 14.73 -2.93
C SER A 62 18.64 13.37 -2.25
N SER A 63 17.62 12.86 -1.57
CA SER A 63 17.65 11.58 -0.86
C SER A 63 16.74 10.55 -1.50
N LEU A 64 17.08 9.27 -1.38
CA LEU A 64 16.18 8.17 -1.76
C LEU A 64 14.88 8.24 -0.95
N VAL A 65 13.76 8.10 -1.64
CA VAL A 65 12.42 8.00 -1.06
C VAL A 65 11.84 6.64 -1.37
N ARG A 66 11.22 6.03 -0.36
CA ARG A 66 10.39 4.83 -0.50
C ARG A 66 8.96 5.15 -0.10
N THR A 67 8.04 4.85 -1.00
CA THR A 67 6.61 4.93 -0.72
C THR A 67 6.06 3.53 -0.50
N SER A 68 5.32 3.31 0.57
CA SER A 68 4.64 2.05 0.86
C SER A 68 3.14 2.31 0.96
N LYS A 69 2.40 1.84 -0.04
CA LYS A 69 0.93 1.91 -0.09
C LYS A 69 0.34 0.61 0.43
N PHE A 70 -0.58 0.70 1.37
CA PHE A 70 -1.23 -0.44 1.99
C PHE A 70 -2.64 -0.65 1.42
N GLN A 71 -3.12 -1.89 1.50
CA GLN A 71 -4.48 -2.27 1.19
C GLN A 71 -5.47 -1.39 1.98
N SER A 72 -6.58 -1.01 1.34
CA SER A 72 -7.59 -0.09 1.90
C SER A 72 -9.00 -0.68 1.95
N CYS A 73 -9.12 -1.99 1.70
CA CYS A 73 -10.36 -2.74 1.83
C CYS A 73 -10.13 -3.86 2.84
N TRP A 74 -11.07 -4.04 3.77
CA TRP A 74 -11.02 -5.03 4.84
C TRP A 74 -12.25 -5.93 4.77
N ASP A 75 -12.10 -7.23 5.01
CA ASP A 75 -13.20 -8.22 4.96
C ASP A 75 -14.31 -8.00 6.01
N GLY A 76 -14.09 -7.08 6.94
CA GLY A 76 -15.04 -6.71 7.98
C GLY A 76 -15.06 -7.62 9.19
N GLN A 77 -14.19 -8.64 9.24
CA GLN A 77 -14.16 -9.64 10.31
C GLN A 77 -12.77 -9.87 10.90
N ASN A 78 -11.76 -10.11 10.07
CA ASN A 78 -10.47 -10.65 10.53
C ASN A 78 -9.42 -9.55 10.68
N ILE A 79 -8.78 -9.46 11.86
CA ILE A 79 -7.65 -8.54 12.07
C ILE A 79 -6.32 -9.07 11.51
N ASP A 80 -6.29 -10.35 11.13
CA ASP A 80 -5.12 -11.02 10.58
C ASP A 80 -5.54 -12.26 9.78
N SER A 81 -4.66 -12.75 8.91
CA SER A 81 -4.78 -14.04 8.23
C SER A 81 -3.43 -14.76 8.26
N ALA A 82 -3.39 -16.07 7.99
CA ALA A 82 -2.14 -16.84 8.05
C ALA A 82 -1.02 -16.28 7.16
N ASN A 83 -1.40 -15.58 6.07
CA ASN A 83 -0.48 -14.91 5.15
C ASN A 83 -0.46 -13.37 5.29
N HIS A 84 -1.17 -12.81 6.27
CA HIS A 84 -1.33 -11.37 6.52
C HIS A 84 -1.93 -10.57 5.34
N ARG A 85 -2.60 -11.24 4.40
CA ARG A 85 -3.11 -10.64 3.14
C ARG A 85 -4.57 -10.95 2.85
N ASP A 86 -5.03 -12.19 3.04
CA ASP A 86 -6.37 -12.60 2.59
C ASP A 86 -7.54 -11.80 3.20
N HIS A 87 -7.33 -11.21 4.39
CA HIS A 87 -8.34 -10.38 5.07
C HIS A 87 -8.38 -8.93 4.58
N VAL A 88 -7.49 -8.53 3.66
CA VAL A 88 -7.40 -7.17 3.12
C VAL A 88 -7.15 -7.16 1.62
N ALA A 89 -7.65 -6.14 0.93
CA ALA A 89 -7.48 -5.98 -0.51
C ALA A 89 -7.14 -4.54 -0.88
N PHE A 90 -6.44 -4.38 -2.00
CA PHE A 90 -6.37 -3.07 -2.65
C PHE A 90 -7.75 -2.74 -3.24
N ALA A 91 -8.13 -1.46 -3.14
CA ALA A 91 -9.27 -0.97 -3.89
C ALA A 91 -8.98 -1.05 -5.40
N ASP A 92 -10.04 -1.17 -6.18
CA ASP A 92 -9.96 -1.11 -7.64
C ASP A 92 -9.32 0.22 -8.08
N PRO A 93 -8.30 0.20 -8.96
CA PRO A 93 -7.52 1.39 -9.29
C PRO A 93 -8.30 2.45 -10.08
N ASP A 94 -9.32 2.05 -10.84
CA ASP A 94 -10.09 2.95 -11.71
C ASP A 94 -11.29 3.54 -10.96
N THR A 95 -12.00 2.70 -10.20
CA THR A 95 -13.25 3.07 -9.54
C THR A 95 -13.08 3.43 -8.07
N GLY A 96 -12.03 2.92 -7.42
CA GLY A 96 -11.84 2.96 -5.96
C GLY A 96 -12.69 1.94 -5.19
N ALA A 97 -13.44 1.07 -5.88
CA ALA A 97 -14.36 0.15 -5.23
C ALA A 97 -13.61 -0.95 -4.46
N CYS A 98 -14.17 -1.36 -3.33
CA CYS A 98 -13.70 -2.57 -2.64
C CYS A 98 -14.33 -3.82 -3.26
N PRO A 99 -13.64 -4.98 -3.22
CA PRO A 99 -14.23 -6.25 -3.61
C PRO A 99 -15.53 -6.55 -2.83
N ASN A 100 -16.39 -7.37 -3.41
CA ASN A 100 -17.64 -7.78 -2.76
C ASN A 100 -17.35 -8.40 -1.38
N GLY A 101 -18.10 -7.95 -0.37
CA GLY A 101 -17.92 -8.38 1.02
C GLY A 101 -16.84 -7.63 1.79
N PHE A 102 -16.07 -6.75 1.14
CA PHE A 102 -15.09 -5.91 1.82
C PHE A 102 -15.65 -4.51 2.06
N GLN A 103 -15.25 -3.91 3.17
CA GLN A 103 -15.53 -2.52 3.52
C GLN A 103 -14.28 -1.66 3.42
N ALA A 104 -14.46 -0.40 3.01
CA ALA A 104 -13.37 0.54 2.91
C ALA A 104 -12.84 0.94 4.30
N ILE A 105 -11.52 0.94 4.46
CA ILE A 105 -10.78 1.48 5.60
C ILE A 105 -9.85 2.60 5.10
N PRO A 106 -9.34 3.50 5.96
CA PRO A 106 -8.38 4.52 5.54
C PRO A 106 -7.18 3.89 4.81
N HIS A 107 -6.87 4.42 3.63
CA HIS A 107 -5.68 4.04 2.89
C HIS A 107 -4.47 4.70 3.56
N VAL A 108 -3.59 3.86 4.11
CA VAL A 108 -2.35 4.31 4.74
C VAL A 108 -1.23 4.32 3.71
N THR A 109 -0.53 5.45 3.61
CA THR A 109 0.73 5.55 2.88
C THR A 109 1.85 5.91 3.84
N VAL A 110 2.96 5.16 3.79
CA VAL A 110 4.18 5.46 4.53
C VAL A 110 5.24 5.95 3.55
N ILE A 111 5.77 7.15 3.78
CA ILE A 111 6.85 7.74 2.98
C ILE A 111 8.09 7.84 3.86
N ARG A 112 9.20 7.25 3.40
CA ARG A 112 10.49 7.27 4.09
C ARG A 112 11.60 7.72 3.16
#